data_AF-A0A8T6T9S3-F1
#
_entry.id   AF-A0A8T6T9S3-F1
#
_cell.length_a   1.000
_cell.length_b   1.000
_cell.length_c   1.000
_cell.angle_alpha   90.00
_cell.angle_beta   90.00
_cell.angle_gamma   90.00
#
_symmetry.space_group_name_H-M   'P 1'
#
loop_
_entity.id
_entity.type
_entity.pdbx_description
1 polymer ?
#
loop_
_entity_poly.entity_id
_entity_poly.type
_entity_poly.pdbx_seq_one_letter_code
_entity_poly.pdbx_strand_id
1 'polypeptide(L)' 'MAEDLITSLSLVRLRDDVPLNLALEDLAVAGLDTDAVRELFEELEFVKLVNELAPRKVLGRAGYRTVITAGDLEDLA' A
#
# COMPACT_ATOMS: atom_id res chain seq x y z
N MET A 1 -9.64 23.82 44.92
CA MET A 1 -9.83 22.36 45.13
C MET A 1 -10.81 21.75 44.11
N ALA A 2 -12.13 22.06 44.16
CA ALA A 2 -13.09 21.50 43.18
C ALA A 2 -12.91 22.07 41.76
N GLU A 3 -12.55 23.35 41.66
CA GLU A 3 -12.35 24.06 40.39
C GLU A 3 -11.09 23.59 39.64
N ASP A 4 -10.02 23.27 40.37
CA ASP A 4 -8.80 22.69 39.82
C ASP A 4 -9.03 21.29 39.23
N LEU A 5 -9.90 20.50 39.86
CA LEU A 5 -10.27 19.17 39.37
C LEU A 5 -11.08 19.25 38.08
N ILE A 6 -12.05 20.17 38.01
CA ILE A 6 -12.87 20.38 36.80
C ILE A 6 -12.00 20.85 35.64
N THR A 7 -11.07 21.77 35.90
CA THR A 7 -10.14 22.30 34.89
C THR A 7 -9.15 21.24 34.42
N SER A 8 -8.61 20.46 35.35
CA SER A 8 -7.73 19.34 35.00
C SER A 8 -8.46 18.35 34.08
N LEU A 9 -9.72 18.02 34.40
CA LEU A 9 -10.54 17.11 33.59
C LEU A 9 -10.82 17.68 32.20
N SER A 10 -11.13 18.98 32.07
CA SER A 10 -11.42 19.58 30.77
C SER A 10 -10.21 19.64 29.84
N LEU A 11 -9.00 19.78 30.41
CA LEU A 11 -7.74 19.84 29.64
C LEU A 11 -7.29 18.46 29.11
N VAL A 12 -7.58 17.39 29.85
CA VAL A 12 -7.19 16.02 29.45
C VAL A 12 -8.27 15.29 28.68
N ARG A 13 -9.53 15.76 28.74
CA ARG A 13 -10.64 15.13 28.05
C ARG A 13 -10.47 15.30 26.54
N LEU A 14 -10.41 14.16 25.84
CA LEU A 14 -10.41 14.14 24.39
C LEU A 14 -11.75 14.60 23.86
N ARG A 15 -11.71 15.33 22.75
CA ARG A 15 -12.88 15.69 21.96
C ARG A 15 -13.31 14.49 21.12
N ASP A 16 -14.53 14.03 21.30
CA ASP A 16 -15.12 12.86 20.63
C ASP A 16 -15.99 13.23 19.43
N ASP A 17 -16.40 14.49 19.30
CA ASP A 17 -17.23 15.04 18.23
C ASP A 17 -16.39 15.75 17.13
N VAL A 18 -15.19 15.25 16.84
CA VAL A 18 -14.34 15.86 15.81
C VAL A 18 -14.97 15.65 14.44
N PRO A 19 -15.19 16.71 13.63
CA PRO A 19 -15.74 16.57 12.29
C PRO A 19 -14.68 15.98 11.36
N LEU A 20 -14.67 14.65 11.26
CA LEU A 20 -13.80 13.90 10.35
C LEU A 20 -14.58 13.58 9.08
N ASN A 21 -13.96 13.85 7.92
CA ASN A 21 -14.48 13.44 6.62
C ASN A 21 -13.98 12.03 6.25
N LEU A 22 -13.97 11.13 7.23
CA LEU A 22 -13.54 9.74 7.08
C LEU A 22 -14.52 8.85 7.83
N ALA A 23 -14.91 7.75 7.20
CA ALA A 23 -15.67 6.68 7.84
C ALA A 23 -14.70 5.57 8.31
N LEU A 24 -15.18 4.68 9.19
CA LEU A 24 -14.34 3.58 9.69
C LEU A 24 -13.97 2.59 8.57
N GLU A 25 -14.83 2.49 7.57
CA GLU A 25 -14.65 1.64 6.39
C GLU A 25 -13.47 2.11 5.53
N ASP A 26 -13.20 3.42 5.50
CA ASP A 26 -12.05 4.01 4.79
C ASP A 26 -10.72 3.61 5.45
N LEU A 27 -10.75 3.18 6.72
CA LEU A 27 -9.60 2.73 7.49
C LEU A 27 -9.46 1.20 7.47
N ALA A 28 -10.24 0.50 6.65
CA ALA A 28 -10.11 -0.94 6.49
C ALA A 28 -8.69 -1.31 6.02
N VAL A 29 -8.13 -2.38 6.60
CA VAL A 29 -6.82 -2.87 6.20
C VAL A 29 -6.87 -3.33 4.74
N ALA A 30 -6.08 -2.66 3.89
CA ALA A 30 -5.91 -3.00 2.49
C ALA A 30 -4.51 -3.55 2.22
N GLY A 31 -4.33 -4.15 1.04
CA GLY A 31 -3.01 -4.56 0.56
C GLY A 31 -2.10 -3.36 0.32
N LEU A 32 -0.79 -3.59 0.42
CA LEU A 32 0.22 -2.59 0.09
C LEU A 32 0.30 -2.41 -1.44
N ASP A 33 0.46 -1.16 -1.89
CA ASP A 33 0.95 -0.89 -3.23
C ASP A 33 2.46 -1.16 -3.26
N THR A 34 2.82 -2.37 -3.66
CA THR A 34 4.21 -2.84 -3.62
C THR A 34 5.13 -2.08 -4.56
N ASP A 35 4.61 -1.50 -5.66
CA ASP A 35 5.42 -0.74 -6.60
C ASP A 35 5.72 0.64 -6.03
N ALA A 36 4.70 1.35 -5.50
CA ALA A 36 4.88 2.66 -4.89
C ALA A 36 5.76 2.62 -3.63
N VAL A 37 5.59 1.59 -2.78
CA VAL A 37 6.43 1.41 -1.58
C VAL A 37 7.87 1.10 -1.95
N ARG A 38 8.10 0.31 -3.01
CA ARG A 38 9.45 -0.02 -3.47
C ARG A 38 10.17 1.21 -4.00
N GLU A 39 9.51 2.03 -4.82
CA GLU A 39 10.06 3.29 -5.34
C GLU A 39 10.48 4.22 -4.19
N LEU A 40 9.61 4.41 -3.20
CA LEU A 40 9.91 5.24 -2.03
C LEU A 40 11.08 4.67 -1.21
N PHE A 41 11.17 3.36 -1.03
CA PHE A 41 12.26 2.74 -0.27
C PHE A 41 13.59 2.76 -1.01
N GLU A 42 13.57 2.68 -2.34
CA GLU A 42 14.77 2.86 -3.16
C GLU A 42 15.28 4.30 -3.10
N GLU A 43 14.38 5.30 -3.17
CA GLU A 43 14.72 6.72 -3.00
C GLU A 43 15.36 6.99 -1.63
N LEU A 44 14.81 6.40 -0.56
CA LEU A 44 15.30 6.58 0.80
C LEU A 44 16.46 5.66 1.18
N GLU A 45 16.99 4.88 0.22
CA GLU A 45 18.06 3.91 0.43
C GLU A 45 17.79 2.89 1.54
N PHE A 46 16.52 2.52 1.75
CA PHE A 46 16.10 1.50 2.69
C PHE A 46 16.32 0.08 2.15
N VAL A 47 17.56 -0.22 1.77
CA VAL A 47 17.98 -1.44 1.06
C VAL A 47 17.49 -2.71 1.75
N LYS A 48 17.50 -2.78 3.09
CA LYS A 48 16.98 -3.94 3.83
C LYS A 48 15.49 -4.15 3.62
N LEU A 49 14.69 -3.08 3.69
CA LEU A 49 13.24 -3.14 3.52
C LEU A 49 12.85 -3.45 2.07
N VAL A 50 13.59 -2.94 1.08
CA VAL A 50 13.41 -3.28 -0.34
C VAL A 50 13.54 -4.79 -0.57
N ASN A 51 14.45 -5.45 0.14
CA ASN A 51 14.69 -6.90 0.05
C ASN A 51 13.62 -7.74 0.77
N GLU A 52 12.90 -7.17 1.72
CA GLU A 52 11.80 -7.83 2.44
C GLU A 52 10.47 -7.76 1.67
N LEU A 53 10.34 -6.82 0.72
CA LEU A 53 9.17 -6.72 -0.16
C LEU A 53 9.09 -7.91 -1.12
N ALA A 54 7.86 -8.38 -1.39
CA ALA A 54 7.61 -9.47 -2.32
C ALA A 54 8.33 -9.24 -3.68
N PRO A 55 8.99 -10.27 -4.24
CA PRO A 55 9.73 -10.12 -5.48
C PRO A 55 8.78 -9.73 -6.61
N ARG A 56 9.25 -8.81 -7.47
CA ARG A 56 8.51 -8.45 -8.68
C ARG A 56 8.32 -9.71 -9.51
N LYS A 57 7.09 -10.02 -9.90
CA LYS A 57 6.84 -11.10 -10.87
C LYS A 57 7.46 -10.67 -12.20
N VAL A 58 8.70 -11.07 -12.43
CA VAL A 58 9.32 -11.00 -13.75
C VAL A 58 8.64 -12.09 -14.56
N LEU A 59 7.67 -11.72 -15.40
CA LEU A 59 7.15 -12.63 -16.40
C LEU A 59 8.32 -13.01 -17.30
N GLY A 60 8.80 -14.24 -17.16
CA GLY A 60 9.81 -14.77 -18.05
C GLY A 60 9.28 -14.73 -19.47
N ARG A 61 10.12 -14.29 -20.43
CA ARG A 61 9.82 -14.40 -21.86
C ARG A 61 9.89 -15.85 -22.36
N ALA A 62 10.18 -16.81 -21.48
CA ALA A 62 10.19 -18.23 -21.80
C ALA A 62 8.78 -18.68 -22.20
N GLY A 63 8.62 -19.11 -23.46
CA GLY A 63 7.36 -19.58 -24.02
C GLY A 63 6.60 -18.56 -24.89
N TYR A 64 7.08 -17.32 -25.02
CA TYR A 64 6.52 -16.37 -25.98
C TYR A 64 7.13 -16.63 -27.37
N ARG A 65 6.29 -17.01 -28.34
CA ARG A 65 6.67 -17.12 -29.76
C ARG A 65 6.04 -15.95 -30.51
N THR A 66 6.84 -15.21 -31.27
CA THR A 66 6.33 -14.15 -32.13
C THR A 66 5.65 -14.80 -33.34
N VAL A 67 4.35 -14.54 -33.49
CA VAL A 67 3.55 -14.93 -34.66
C VAL A 67 3.52 -13.72 -35.59
N ILE A 68 4.08 -13.88 -36.79
CA ILE A 68 4.13 -12.79 -37.80
C ILE A 68 3.11 -13.05 -38.90
N THR A 69 2.79 -14.32 -39.16
CA THR A 69 1.87 -14.75 -40.20
C THR A 69 0.72 -15.58 -39.63
N ALA A 70 -0.39 -15.68 -40.36
CA ALA A 70 -1.53 -16.49 -39.92
C ALA A 70 -1.16 -17.99 -39.76
N GLY A 71 -0.22 -18.50 -40.56
CA GLY A 71 0.26 -19.88 -40.45
C GLY A 71 1.05 -20.16 -39.17
N ASP A 72 1.75 -19.16 -38.62
CA ASP A 72 2.47 -19.31 -37.34
C ASP A 72 1.52 -19.53 -36.15
N LEU A 73 0.24 -19.17 -36.29
CA LEU A 73 -0.80 -19.38 -35.27
C LEU A 73 -1.38 -20.80 -35.33
N GLU A 74 -1.50 -21.38 -36.52
CA GLU A 74 -2.01 -22.75 -36.71
C GLU A 74 -1.05 -23.79 -36.11
N ASP A 75 0.26 -23.51 -36.13
CA ASP A 75 1.31 -24.32 -35.49
C ASP A 75 1.26 -24.34 -33.95
N LEU A 76 0.43 -23.50 -33.33
CA LEU A 76 0.29 -23.34 -31.88
C LEU A 76 -1.00 -23.95 -31.30
N ALA A 77 -1.87 -24.51 -32.15
CA ALA A 77 -3.10 -25.22 -31.76
C ALA A 77 -2.84 -26.70 -31.48
#